data_AF-A0A7V9GRC1-F1
#
_entry.id   AF-A0A7V9GRC1-F1
#
_cell.length_a   1.000
_cell.length_b   1.000
_cell.length_c   1.000
_cell.angle_alpha   90.00
_cell.angle_beta   90.00
_cell.angle_gamma   90.00
#
_symmetry.space_group_name_H-M   'P 1'
#
loop_
_entity.id
_entity.type
_entity.pdbx_description
1 polymer ?
#
loop_
_entity_poly.entity_id
_entity_poly.type
_entity_poly.pdbx_seq_one_letter_code
_entity_poly.pdbx_strand_id
1 'polypeptide(L)'
;GAGGAVAVIACLPGRPSGRVIALAAVIPLAGVALLALIDVVTAGGAHLTSTLGGADGPGDLLDVVERRARISVSGISGTLPLSLALAAALMAYGALRRRALLAPIEQYPALQAGITGAWAAVVVGTIANDSGPVFLLIGAFSLLVAVGYARSRPQPPERIPSLPCV
;
A
#
# COMPACT_ATOMS: atom_id res chain seq x y z
N GLY A 1 -2.86 2.07 6.57
CA GLY A 1 -1.75 2.31 7.51
C GLY A 1 -0.43 2.58 6.83
N ALA A 2 0.21 1.54 6.27
CA ALA A 2 1.56 1.60 5.72
C ALA A 2 1.81 2.70 4.67
N GLY A 3 0.88 2.92 3.74
CA GLY A 3 1.06 3.98 2.74
C GLY A 3 1.01 5.40 3.30
N GLY A 4 0.12 5.65 4.25
CA GLY A 4 0.06 6.94 4.94
C GLY A 4 1.32 7.20 5.77
N ALA A 5 1.81 6.18 6.47
CA ALA A 5 3.08 6.22 7.20
C ALA A 5 4.27 6.58 6.29
N VAL A 6 4.38 5.92 5.13
CA VAL A 6 5.44 6.22 4.15
C VAL A 6 5.28 7.62 3.54
N ALA A 7 4.06 8.06 3.25
CA ALA A 7 3.82 9.42 2.76
C ALA A 7 4.23 10.48 3.79
N VAL A 8 3.88 10.30 5.07
CA VAL A 8 4.29 11.21 6.15
C VAL A 8 5.81 11.24 6.30
N ILE A 9 6.47 10.08 6.28
CA ILE A 9 7.93 10.01 6.34
C ILE A 9 8.57 10.72 5.14
N ALA A 10 8.01 10.56 3.94
CA ALA A 10 8.52 11.18 2.73
C ALA A 10 8.40 12.71 2.73
N CYS A 11 7.47 13.27 3.52
CA CYS A 11 7.31 14.72 3.71
C CYS A 11 8.27 15.33 4.75
N LEU A 12 8.97 14.53 5.55
CA LEU A 12 9.82 15.07 6.62
C LEU A 12 11.13 15.67 6.05
N PRO A 13 11.49 16.92 6.41
CA PRO A 13 12.77 17.50 6.03
C PRO A 13 13.93 16.79 6.77
N GLY A 14 14.85 16.19 6.01
CA GLY A 14 16.03 15.49 6.54
C GLY A 14 15.93 13.96 6.51
N ARG A 15 16.92 13.26 7.07
CA ARG A 15 16.89 11.79 7.18
C ARG A 15 15.99 11.42 8.36
N PRO A 16 14.91 10.65 8.17
CA PRO A 16 14.03 10.28 9.27
C PRO A 16 14.83 9.51 10.32
N SER A 17 14.72 9.91 11.59
CA SER A 17 15.37 9.19 12.68
C SER A 17 14.74 7.79 12.80
N GLY A 18 15.50 6.80 13.28
CA GLY A 18 15.00 5.43 13.43
C GLY A 18 13.72 5.34 14.28
N ARG A 19 13.51 6.30 15.20
CA ARG A 19 12.30 6.42 16.03
C ARG A 19 11.06 6.77 15.22
N VAL A 20 11.19 7.64 14.21
CA VAL A 20 10.08 8.02 13.32
C VAL A 20 9.66 6.84 12.46
N ILE A 21 10.64 6.09 11.93
CA ILE A 21 10.38 4.88 11.14
C ILE A 21 9.69 3.83 12.03
N ALA A 22 10.17 3.63 13.26
CA ALA A 22 9.56 2.72 14.22
C ALA A 22 8.11 3.12 14.56
N LEU A 23 7.86 4.40 14.88
CA LEU A 23 6.51 4.89 15.17
C LEU A 23 5.56 4.72 13.97
N ALA A 24 6.04 5.03 12.77
CA ALA A 24 5.25 4.88 11.54
C ALA A 24 4.88 3.42 11.23
N ALA A 25 5.68 2.45 11.68
CA ALA A 25 5.38 1.02 11.60
C ALA A 25 4.47 0.55 12.75
N VAL A 26 4.73 1.01 13.98
CA VAL A 26 4.03 0.58 15.20
C VAL A 26 2.61 1.12 15.26
N ILE A 27 2.35 2.36 14.83
CA ILE A 27 1.00 2.97 14.91
C ILE A 27 -0.06 2.18 14.11
N PRO A 28 0.18 1.78 12.84
CA PRO A 28 -0.73 0.91 12.11
C PRO A 28 -0.98 -0.44 12.78
N LEU A 29 0.08 -1.09 13.29
CA LEU A 29 0.01 -2.37 13.99
C LEU A 29 -0.82 -2.25 15.27
N ALA A 30 -0.57 -1.21 16.07
CA ALA A 30 -1.32 -0.93 17.28
C ALA A 30 -2.80 -0.62 16.98
N GLY A 31 -3.09 0.10 15.88
CA GLY A 31 -4.47 0.35 15.45
C GLY A 31 -5.22 -0.92 15.07
N VAL A 32 -4.57 -1.84 14.35
CA VAL A 32 -5.15 -3.15 14.01
C VAL A 32 -5.35 -4.01 15.27
N ALA A 33 -4.35 -4.06 16.16
CA ALA A 33 -4.44 -4.80 17.41
C ALA A 33 -5.56 -4.26 18.33
N LEU A 34 -5.72 -2.94 18.39
CA LEU A 34 -6.80 -2.31 19.16
C LEU A 34 -8.17 -2.61 18.57
N LEU A 35 -8.34 -2.54 17.25
CA LEU A 35 -9.59 -2.92 16.59
C LEU A 35 -9.92 -4.40 16.81
N ALA A 36 -8.93 -5.29 16.76
CA ALA A 36 -9.10 -6.70 17.07
C ALA A 36 -9.48 -6.92 18.55
N LEU A 37 -8.89 -6.16 19.47
CA LEU A 37 -9.24 -6.20 20.89
C LEU A 37 -10.68 -5.72 21.12
N ILE A 38 -11.07 -4.63 20.47
CA ILE A 38 -12.44 -4.10 20.50
C ILE A 38 -13.40 -5.15 19.95
N ASP A 39 -13.08 -5.82 18.85
CA ASP A 39 -13.90 -6.90 18.28
C ASP A 39 -14.07 -8.06 19.27
N VAL A 40 -12.99 -8.53 19.90
CA VAL A 40 -13.02 -9.58 20.94
C VAL A 40 -13.93 -9.19 22.12
N VAL A 41 -13.81 -7.94 22.58
CA VAL A 41 -14.55 -7.44 23.76
C VAL A 41 -16.02 -7.15 23.42
N THR A 42 -16.31 -6.71 22.20
CA THR A 42 -17.66 -6.25 21.79
C THR A 42 -18.49 -7.38 21.17
N ALA A 43 -17.86 -8.34 20.48
CA ALA A 43 -18.54 -9.46 19.81
C ALA A 43 -18.69 -10.72 20.70
N GLY A 44 -18.29 -10.67 21.97
CA GLY A 44 -18.66 -11.66 22.98
C GLY A 44 -18.30 -13.11 22.61
N GLY A 45 -17.02 -13.46 22.59
CA GLY A 45 -16.55 -14.84 22.82
C GLY A 45 -16.92 -15.95 21.81
N ALA A 46 -17.57 -15.67 20.67
CA ALA A 46 -18.09 -16.73 19.80
C ALA A 46 -17.24 -17.09 18.56
N HIS A 47 -16.40 -16.19 18.03
CA HIS A 47 -15.71 -16.44 16.75
C HIS A 47 -14.19 -16.68 16.81
N LEU A 48 -13.52 -16.23 17.88
CA LEU A 48 -12.08 -16.48 18.06
C LEU A 48 -11.80 -17.66 19.01
N THR A 49 -12.72 -17.94 19.93
CA THR A 49 -12.60 -19.06 20.88
C THR A 49 -12.76 -20.43 20.20
N SER A 50 -13.51 -20.55 19.08
CA SER A 50 -13.61 -21.80 18.32
C SER A 50 -12.41 -22.04 17.39
N THR A 51 -11.72 -20.98 16.95
CA THR A 51 -10.53 -21.09 16.08
C THR A 51 -9.24 -21.22 16.90
N LEU A 52 -9.21 -20.73 18.14
CA LEU A 52 -8.09 -20.93 19.08
C LEU A 52 -8.28 -22.13 20.02
N GLY A 53 -9.53 -22.57 20.24
CA GLY A 53 -9.84 -23.75 21.07
C GLY A 53 -9.71 -25.10 20.35
N GLY A 54 -9.35 -25.10 19.06
CA GLY A 54 -9.12 -26.33 18.27
C GLY A 54 -7.77 -26.39 17.55
N ALA A 55 -6.90 -25.40 17.71
CA ALA A 55 -5.61 -25.35 17.02
C ALA A 55 -4.50 -25.90 17.93
N ASP A 56 -4.20 -27.20 17.79
CA ASP A 56 -3.06 -27.87 18.44
C ASP A 56 -1.69 -27.50 17.83
N GLY A 57 -1.49 -26.24 17.41
CA GLY A 57 -0.16 -25.68 17.14
C GLY A 57 0.00 -24.76 15.92
N PRO A 58 1.19 -24.13 15.76
CA PRO A 58 1.52 -23.19 14.68
C PRO A 58 1.48 -23.77 13.25
N GLY A 59 1.32 -25.08 13.10
CA GLY A 59 1.09 -25.74 11.80
C GLY A 59 -0.26 -25.39 11.19
N ASP A 60 -1.28 -25.16 12.00
CA ASP A 60 -2.66 -24.91 11.52
C ASP A 60 -2.80 -23.52 10.87
N LEU A 61 -2.04 -22.53 11.37
CA LEU A 61 -1.92 -21.21 10.74
C LEU A 61 -1.17 -21.27 9.40
N LEU A 62 -0.14 -22.10 9.30
CA LEU A 62 0.58 -22.34 8.04
C LEU A 62 -0.29 -23.08 7.03
N ASP A 63 -1.11 -24.03 7.47
CA ASP A 63 -2.04 -24.77 6.59
C ASP A 63 -3.15 -23.87 6.03
N VAL A 64 -3.64 -22.91 6.82
CA VAL A 64 -4.59 -21.88 6.32
C VAL A 64 -3.91 -20.97 5.30
N VAL A 65 -2.68 -20.53 5.56
CA VAL A 65 -1.89 -19.71 4.62
C VAL A 65 -1.57 -20.49 3.34
N GLU A 66 -1.17 -21.76 3.45
CA GLU A 66 -0.86 -22.64 2.34
C GLU A 66 -2.11 -22.95 1.51
N ARG A 67 -3.23 -23.25 2.16
CA ARG A 67 -4.50 -23.54 1.47
C ARG A 67 -5.04 -22.30 0.76
N ARG A 68 -4.92 -21.10 1.34
CA ARG A 68 -5.29 -19.84 0.68
C ARG A 68 -4.34 -19.48 -0.46
N ALA A 69 -3.04 -19.67 -0.30
CA ALA A 69 -2.06 -19.50 -1.38
C ALA A 69 -2.32 -20.48 -2.53
N ARG A 70 -2.60 -21.75 -2.23
CA ARG A 70 -2.93 -22.79 -3.22
C ARG A 70 -4.22 -22.47 -3.97
N ILE A 71 -5.25 -21.98 -3.29
CA ILE A 71 -6.51 -21.52 -3.92
C ILE A 71 -6.24 -20.30 -4.80
N SER A 72 -5.46 -19.32 -4.32
CA SER A 72 -5.07 -18.13 -5.09
C SER A 72 -4.23 -18.45 -6.33
N VAL A 73 -3.47 -19.56 -6.32
CA VAL A 73 -2.65 -20.01 -7.46
C VAL A 73 -3.45 -20.91 -8.40
N SER A 74 -4.42 -21.68 -7.89
CA SER A 74 -5.26 -22.58 -8.69
C SER A 74 -6.20 -21.85 -9.68
N GLY A 75 -6.50 -20.57 -9.44
CA GLY A 75 -7.24 -19.70 -10.36
C GLY A 75 -6.40 -19.05 -11.47
N ILE A 76 -5.08 -19.25 -11.46
CA ILE A 76 -4.17 -18.62 -12.42
C ILE A 76 -4.11 -19.48 -13.70
N SER A 77 -4.97 -19.16 -14.67
CA SER A 77 -4.90 -19.70 -16.03
C SER A 77 -4.92 -18.57 -17.07
N GLY A 78 -4.43 -18.83 -18.29
CA GLY A 78 -4.38 -17.84 -19.37
C GLY A 78 -3.31 -16.76 -19.18
N THR A 79 -3.65 -15.49 -19.45
CA THR A 79 -2.71 -14.35 -19.49
C THR A 79 -2.45 -13.69 -18.12
N LEU A 80 -3.08 -14.19 -17.05
CA LEU A 80 -2.96 -13.65 -15.70
C LEU A 80 -1.51 -13.71 -15.14
N PRO A 81 -0.73 -14.81 -15.27
CA PRO A 81 0.65 -14.84 -14.79
C PRO A 81 1.53 -13.78 -15.47
N LEU A 82 1.34 -13.58 -16.78
CA LEU A 82 2.07 -12.56 -17.53
C LEU A 82 1.72 -11.15 -17.03
N SER A 83 0.44 -10.90 -16.77
CA SER A 83 -0.02 -9.62 -16.23
C SER A 83 0.54 -9.34 -14.83
N LEU A 84 0.61 -10.37 -13.98
CA LEU A 84 1.21 -10.27 -12.65
C LEU A 84 2.72 -10.03 -12.71
N ALA A 85 3.42 -10.75 -13.59
CA ALA A 85 4.85 -10.55 -13.82
C ALA A 85 5.14 -9.12 -14.32
N LEU A 86 4.32 -8.62 -15.25
CA LEU A 86 4.44 -7.25 -15.76
C LEU A 86 4.15 -6.22 -14.67
N ALA A 87 3.08 -6.40 -13.88
CA ALA A 87 2.77 -5.51 -12.77
C ALA A 87 3.88 -5.48 -11.71
N ALA A 88 4.42 -6.63 -11.34
CA ALA A 88 5.57 -6.73 -10.43
C ALA A 88 6.81 -6.02 -11.01
N ALA A 89 7.10 -6.22 -12.30
CA ALA A 89 8.20 -5.56 -12.99
C ALA A 89 8.03 -4.03 -13.02
N LEU A 90 6.82 -3.54 -13.27
CA LEU A 90 6.50 -2.10 -13.24
C LEU A 90 6.65 -1.52 -11.83
N MET A 91 6.22 -2.25 -10.79
CA MET A 91 6.40 -1.84 -9.40
C MET A 91 7.88 -1.76 -9.02
N ALA A 92 8.69 -2.75 -9.43
CA ALA A 92 10.13 -2.77 -9.22
C ALA A 92 10.83 -1.64 -9.99
N TYR A 93 10.48 -1.45 -11.27
CA TYR A 93 10.98 -0.36 -12.10
C TYR A 93 10.65 1.01 -11.49
N GLY A 94 9.41 1.18 -11.02
CA GLY A 94 8.95 2.37 -10.31
C GLY A 94 9.81 2.70 -9.09
N ALA A 95 10.15 1.69 -8.29
CA ALA A 95 11.01 1.85 -7.12
C ALA A 95 12.46 2.23 -7.48
N LEU A 96 13.03 1.56 -8.49
CA LEU A 96 14.41 1.78 -8.94
C LEU A 96 14.60 3.14 -9.63
N ARG A 97 13.62 3.54 -10.45
CA ARG A 97 13.66 4.77 -11.25
C ARG A 97 12.86 5.91 -10.62
N ARG A 98 12.49 5.79 -9.33
CA ARG A 98 11.61 6.75 -8.65
C ARG A 98 12.00 8.21 -8.83
N ARG A 99 13.31 8.51 -8.74
CA ARG A 99 13.83 9.88 -8.88
C ARG A 99 13.58 10.43 -10.27
N ALA A 100 13.88 9.64 -11.30
CA ALA A 100 13.66 10.04 -12.68
C ALA A 100 12.16 10.18 -12.99
N LEU A 101 11.35 9.22 -12.53
CA LEU A 101 9.90 9.19 -12.77
C LEU A 101 9.20 10.40 -12.14
N LEU A 102 9.59 10.79 -10.93
CA LEU A 102 8.96 11.86 -10.17
C LEU A 102 9.65 13.24 -10.33
N ALA A 103 10.76 13.33 -11.07
CA ALA A 103 11.44 14.59 -11.37
C ALA A 103 10.51 15.71 -11.91
N PRO A 104 9.52 15.44 -12.80
CA PRO A 104 8.63 16.48 -13.30
C PRO A 104 7.76 17.17 -12.24
N ILE A 105 7.59 16.53 -11.07
CA ILE A 105 6.81 17.04 -9.95
C ILE A 105 7.67 17.30 -8.71
N GLU A 106 8.97 17.54 -8.90
CA GLU A 106 9.93 17.82 -7.81
C GLU A 106 9.53 19.04 -6.96
N GLN A 107 8.90 20.03 -7.58
CA GLN A 107 8.33 21.20 -6.90
C GLN A 107 7.06 20.90 -6.06
N TYR A 108 6.52 19.68 -6.11
CA TYR A 108 5.31 19.26 -5.41
C TYR A 108 5.59 18.08 -4.45
N PRO A 109 6.29 18.31 -3.32
CA PRO A 109 6.74 17.24 -2.42
C PRO A 109 5.60 16.41 -1.83
N ALA A 110 4.44 17.03 -1.57
CA ALA A 110 3.25 16.33 -1.09
C ALA A 110 2.72 15.28 -2.10
N LEU A 111 2.77 15.60 -3.39
CA LEU A 111 2.35 14.68 -4.45
C LEU A 111 3.35 13.51 -4.59
N GLN A 112 4.65 13.78 -4.49
CA GLN A 112 5.68 12.74 -4.47
C GLN A 112 5.52 11.80 -3.27
N ALA A 113 5.27 12.36 -2.08
CA ALA A 113 4.98 11.61 -0.87
C ALA A 113 3.71 10.75 -1.01
N GLY A 114 2.66 11.29 -1.62
CA GLY A 114 1.43 10.53 -1.93
C GLY A 114 1.69 9.34 -2.85
N ILE A 115 2.44 9.52 -3.94
CA ILE A 115 2.75 8.43 -4.89
C ILE A 115 3.65 7.36 -4.24
N THR A 116 4.65 7.77 -3.47
CA THR A 116 5.53 6.83 -2.76
C THR A 116 4.81 6.08 -1.64
N GLY A 117 3.90 6.75 -0.93
CA GLY A 117 3.00 6.14 0.04
C GLY A 117 2.05 5.14 -0.61
N ALA A 118 1.43 5.50 -1.73
CA ALA A 118 0.57 4.59 -2.49
C ALA A 118 1.34 3.34 -2.96
N TRP A 119 2.58 3.49 -3.45
CA TRP A 119 3.43 2.35 -3.79
C TRP A 119 3.64 1.39 -2.61
N ALA A 120 3.97 1.93 -1.43
CA ALA A 120 4.14 1.13 -0.23
C ALA A 120 2.83 0.45 0.21
N ALA A 121 1.70 1.14 0.09
CA ALA A 121 0.39 0.56 0.38
C ALA A 121 0.08 -0.64 -0.52
N VAL A 122 0.41 -0.55 -1.82
CA VAL A 122 0.20 -1.65 -2.77
C VAL A 122 1.08 -2.84 -2.42
N VAL A 123 2.36 -2.62 -2.10
CA VAL A 123 3.28 -3.70 -1.71
C VAL A 123 2.79 -4.40 -0.44
N VAL A 124 2.49 -3.64 0.62
CA VAL A 124 2.02 -4.20 1.89
C VAL A 124 0.66 -4.87 1.72
N GLY A 125 -0.27 -4.25 0.98
CA GLY A 125 -1.58 -4.80 0.69
C GLY A 125 -1.50 -6.09 -0.13
N THR A 126 -0.57 -6.19 -1.07
CA THR A 126 -0.35 -7.41 -1.86
C THR A 126 0.11 -8.57 -0.98
N ILE A 127 1.00 -8.31 0.00
CA ILE A 127 1.54 -9.34 0.89
C ILE A 127 0.52 -9.73 1.97
N ALA A 128 -0.23 -8.76 2.49
CA ALA A 128 -1.13 -8.95 3.63
C ALA A 128 -2.50 -9.55 3.26
N ASN A 129 -2.88 -9.56 1.98
CA ASN A 129 -4.18 -10.05 1.54
C ASN A 129 -4.07 -11.38 0.80
N ASP A 130 -5.08 -12.24 1.00
CA ASP A 130 -5.26 -13.50 0.26
C ASP A 130 -5.57 -13.28 -1.22
N SER A 131 -6.14 -12.12 -1.58
CA SER A 131 -6.26 -11.65 -2.97
C SER A 131 -5.08 -10.77 -3.41
N GLY A 132 -3.88 -11.07 -2.92
CA GLY A 132 -2.64 -10.34 -3.23
C GLY A 132 -2.43 -10.03 -4.72
N PRO A 133 -2.60 -11.00 -5.64
CA PRO A 133 -2.50 -10.76 -7.08
C PRO A 133 -3.42 -9.65 -7.61
N VAL A 134 -4.65 -9.54 -7.09
CA VAL A 134 -5.61 -8.51 -7.49
C VAL A 134 -5.17 -7.13 -6.98
N PHE A 135 -4.71 -7.05 -5.73
CA PHE A 135 -4.15 -5.82 -5.17
C PHE A 135 -2.93 -5.32 -5.96
N LEU A 136 -2.06 -6.24 -6.40
CA LEU A 136 -0.91 -5.91 -7.23
C LEU A 136 -1.34 -5.32 -8.57
N LEU A 137 -2.30 -5.95 -9.27
CA LEU A 137 -2.76 -5.49 -10.58
C LEU A 137 -3.44 -4.11 -10.50
N ILE A 138 -4.42 -3.96 -9.60
CA ILE A 138 -5.15 -2.71 -9.43
C ILE A 138 -4.19 -1.61 -8.95
N GLY A 139 -3.37 -1.92 -7.96
CA GLY A 139 -2.40 -0.97 -7.40
C GLY A 139 -1.36 -0.51 -8.43
N ALA A 140 -0.79 -1.44 -9.21
CA ALA A 140 0.15 -1.10 -10.27
C ALA A 140 -0.51 -0.24 -11.36
N PHE A 141 -1.76 -0.55 -11.74
CA PHE A 141 -2.50 0.27 -12.71
C PHE A 141 -2.77 1.69 -12.18
N SER A 142 -3.26 1.82 -10.95
CA SER A 142 -3.49 3.14 -10.34
C SER A 142 -2.19 3.96 -10.23
N LEU A 143 -1.08 3.32 -9.86
CA LEU A 143 0.23 3.98 -9.82
C LEU A 143 0.74 4.35 -11.21
N LEU A 144 0.49 3.52 -12.22
CA LEU A 144 0.85 3.84 -13.61
C LEU A 144 0.13 5.11 -14.08
N VAL A 145 -1.16 5.25 -13.79
CA VAL A 145 -1.94 6.45 -14.10
C VAL A 145 -1.41 7.66 -13.33
N ALA A 146 -1.16 7.52 -12.02
CA ALA A 146 -0.64 8.60 -11.18
C ALA A 146 0.74 9.09 -11.63
N VAL A 147 1.65 8.17 -11.96
CA VAL A 147 2.97 8.49 -12.51
C VAL A 147 2.84 9.09 -13.90
N GLY A 148 1.96 8.55 -14.75
CA GLY A 148 1.65 9.10 -16.07
C GLY A 148 1.18 10.56 -15.99
N TYR A 149 0.28 10.87 -15.07
CA TYR A 149 -0.15 12.23 -14.76
C TYR A 149 1.02 13.09 -14.26
N ALA A 150 1.85 12.58 -13.36
CA ALA A 150 3.04 13.33 -12.91
C ALA A 150 3.96 13.66 -14.09
N ARG A 151 4.09 12.76 -15.08
CA ARG A 151 4.93 12.98 -16.25
C ARG A 151 4.31 13.87 -17.33
N SER A 152 3.00 14.09 -17.32
CA SER A 152 2.33 14.95 -18.31
C SER A 152 2.59 16.45 -18.09
N ARG A 153 3.33 16.82 -17.03
CA ARG A 153 3.63 18.21 -16.65
C ARG A 153 2.34 19.05 -16.52
N PRO A 154 1.42 18.69 -15.61
CA PRO A 154 0.21 19.45 -15.40
C PRO A 154 0.56 20.90 -15.05
N GLN A 155 0.09 21.84 -15.88
CA GLN A 155 0.29 23.26 -15.62
C GLN A 155 -0.67 23.71 -14.51
N PRO A 156 -0.21 24.59 -13.59
CA PRO A 156 -1.13 25.21 -12.65
C PRO A 156 -2.24 25.95 -13.42
N PRO A 157 -3.47 25.99 -12.91
CA PRO A 157 -4.49 26.85 -13.48
C PRO A 157 -3.96 28.29 -13.52
N GLU A 158 -4.11 28.93 -14.69
CA GLU A 158 -3.70 30.30 -14.91
C GLU A 158 -4.34 31.18 -13.84
N ARG A 159 -3.51 31.90 -13.08
CA ARG A 159 -4.00 32.77 -12.00
C ARG A 159 -4.75 33.91 -12.67
N ILE A 160 -6.08 33.84 -12.68
CA ILE A 160 -6.93 34.91 -13.24
C ILE A 160 -6.49 36.21 -12.57
N PRO A 161 -6.08 37.24 -13.34
CA PRO A 161 -5.70 38.52 -12.77
C PRO A 161 -6.86 39.03 -11.92
N SER A 162 -6.59 39.35 -10.66
CA SER A 162 -7.59 39.99 -9.80
C SER A 162 -8.09 41.24 -10.50
N LEU A 163 -9.39 41.27 -10.81
CA LEU A 163 -10.03 42.46 -11.36
C LEU A 163 -9.72 43.65 -10.44
N PRO A 164 -9.32 44.81 -10.99
CA PRO A 164 -9.12 45.99 -10.17
C PRO A 164 -10.42 46.26 -9.39
N CYS A 165 -10.31 46.41 -8.08
CA CYS A 165 -11.43 46.88 -7.26
C CYS A 165 -11.81 48.28 -7.78
N VAL A 166 -13.03 48.39 -8.29
CA VAL A 166 -13.66 49.65 -8.72
C VAL A 166 -14.26 50.33 -7.50
#